data_AF-A0A7X6VM97-F1
#
_entry.id   AF-A0A7X6VM97-F1
#
_cell.length_a   1.000
_cell.length_b   1.000
_cell.length_c   1.000
_cell.angle_alpha   90.00
_cell.angle_beta   90.00
_cell.angle_gamma   90.00
#
_symmetry.space_group_name_H-M   'P 1'
#
loop_
_entity.id
_entity.type
_entity.pdbx_description
1 polymer ?
#
loop_
_entity_poly.entity_id
_entity_poly.type
_entity_poly.pdbx_seq_one_letter_code
_entity_poly.pdbx_strand_id
1 'polypeptide(L)'
;MISDENKFCEYCGADVQKTPEKAIPEPQKDSGTDEQIQKNSPPPTDRVSLKKVSPTLMGLFALLTFYIYLPAWLLLRKKTFDEMAPELKINVFLPWLLLIITVLSAVIRSDSNLLNLSNPEFHREAWAGYLFFASLILSTILTFRLRRILRSYAAKMDPSPYAANLVARSVLWSVLLQFIYIQHSINLLIESGLVERTV
;
A
#
# COMPACT_ATOMS: atom_id res chain seq x y z
N MET A 1 -57.41 9.04 1.75
CA MET A 1 -56.78 7.71 1.64
C MET A 1 -55.30 7.92 1.92
N ILE A 2 -54.82 7.34 3.02
CA ILE A 2 -53.47 7.50 3.55
C ILE A 2 -52.55 6.51 2.83
N SER A 3 -51.47 7.01 2.24
CA SER A 3 -50.25 6.24 1.97
C SER A 3 -49.09 7.12 2.40
N ASP A 4 -48.63 6.92 3.64
CA ASP A 4 -47.40 7.52 4.15
C ASP A 4 -46.28 6.49 4.03
N GLU A 5 -45.38 6.72 3.07
CA GLU A 5 -44.15 5.95 2.89
C GLU A 5 -43.14 6.31 3.99
N ASN A 6 -42.64 5.29 4.68
CA ASN A 6 -41.59 5.38 5.70
C ASN A 6 -40.33 6.07 5.16
N LYS A 7 -39.93 7.18 5.78
CA LYS A 7 -38.66 7.89 5.49
C LYS A 7 -37.52 7.30 6.32
N PHE A 8 -36.78 6.37 5.73
CA PHE A 8 -35.51 5.86 6.26
C PHE A 8 -34.32 6.68 5.74
N CYS A 9 -33.24 6.79 6.53
CA CYS A 9 -31.99 7.43 6.08
C CYS A 9 -31.21 6.52 5.11
N GLU A 10 -30.94 7.01 3.90
CA GLU A 10 -30.32 6.23 2.81
C GLU A 10 -28.84 5.84 3.05
N TYR A 11 -28.18 6.44 4.06
CA TYR A 11 -26.77 6.14 4.41
C TYR A 11 -26.59 5.20 5.60
N CYS A 12 -27.62 5.00 6.44
CA CYS A 12 -27.50 4.17 7.65
C CYS A 12 -28.76 3.39 8.04
N GLY A 13 -29.89 3.54 7.33
CA GLY A 13 -31.12 2.78 7.53
C GLY A 13 -31.92 3.12 8.79
N ALA A 14 -31.59 4.21 9.50
CA ALA A 14 -32.31 4.61 10.70
C ALA A 14 -33.65 5.30 10.39
N ASP A 15 -34.66 5.08 11.25
CA ASP A 15 -36.00 5.67 11.18
C ASP A 15 -36.00 7.10 11.77
N VAL A 16 -36.45 8.08 10.97
CA VAL A 16 -36.45 9.50 11.33
C VAL A 16 -37.87 9.95 11.67
N GLN A 17 -38.42 9.45 12.78
CA GLN A 17 -39.57 10.08 13.42
C GLN A 17 -39.45 10.08 14.96
N LYS A 18 -38.99 11.21 15.49
CA LYS A 18 -39.76 12.09 16.41
C LYS A 18 -38.84 13.18 16.95
N THR A 19 -39.02 14.40 16.44
CA THR A 19 -38.61 15.64 17.09
C THR A 19 -39.81 16.15 17.91
N PRO A 20 -39.58 16.76 19.09
CA PRO A 20 -40.01 18.15 19.18
C PRO A 20 -38.93 19.04 19.83
N GLU A 21 -38.38 19.91 19.00
CA GLU A 21 -38.30 21.36 19.19
C GLU A 21 -38.24 21.89 20.64
N LYS A 22 -37.03 22.27 21.10
CA LYS A 22 -36.80 23.61 21.65
C LYS A 22 -35.30 23.95 21.86
N ALA A 23 -34.94 25.11 21.32
CA ALA A 23 -33.85 26.04 21.69
C ALA A 23 -32.37 25.69 21.32
N ILE A 24 -31.90 26.32 20.24
CA ILE A 24 -30.50 26.75 19.97
C ILE A 24 -30.49 28.28 20.23
N PRO A 25 -29.52 28.89 20.94
CA PRO A 25 -28.13 29.14 20.48
C PRO A 25 -27.04 28.88 21.54
N GLU A 26 -26.05 28.00 21.28
CA GLU A 26 -24.71 28.26 20.67
C GLU A 26 -23.59 28.23 21.75
N PRO A 27 -22.31 27.97 21.40
CA PRO A 27 -21.71 26.67 21.57
C PRO A 27 -20.66 26.66 22.71
N GLN A 28 -20.89 25.85 23.74
CA GLN A 28 -19.82 25.43 24.64
C GLN A 28 -19.00 24.34 23.94
N LYS A 29 -17.75 24.70 23.67
CA LYS A 29 -16.69 23.82 23.16
C LYS A 29 -16.25 22.92 24.30
N ASP A 30 -16.88 21.76 24.43
CA ASP A 30 -16.39 20.68 25.28
C ASP A 30 -16.21 19.38 24.50
N SER A 31 -15.25 18.63 25.01
CA SER A 31 -14.52 17.53 24.42
C SER A 31 -15.37 16.27 24.24
N GLY A 32 -14.92 15.37 23.36
CA GLY A 32 -15.20 13.94 23.50
C GLY A 32 -15.85 13.25 22.32
N THR A 33 -15.13 13.09 21.20
CA THR A 33 -15.41 12.01 20.24
C THR A 33 -14.15 11.49 19.53
N ASP A 34 -13.08 11.22 20.27
CA ASP A 34 -11.91 10.47 19.73
C ASP A 34 -11.74 9.08 20.37
N GLU A 35 -12.55 8.72 21.37
CA GLU A 35 -12.31 7.52 22.20
C GLU A 35 -12.91 6.20 21.66
N GLN A 36 -13.68 6.20 20.57
CA GLN A 36 -14.29 4.94 20.07
C GLN A 36 -13.49 4.21 18.98
N ILE A 37 -12.48 4.84 18.37
CA ILE A 37 -11.59 4.14 17.42
C ILE A 37 -10.45 3.41 18.16
N GLN A 38 -10.13 3.82 19.38
CA GLN A 38 -8.96 3.32 20.11
C GLN A 38 -9.21 2.07 20.98
N LYS A 39 -10.46 1.64 21.15
CA LYS A 39 -10.82 0.62 22.15
C LYS A 39 -10.71 -0.84 21.68
N ASN A 40 -10.55 -1.07 20.38
CA ASN A 40 -10.42 -2.42 19.79
C ASN A 40 -9.09 -2.66 19.06
N SER A 41 -8.20 -1.68 19.04
CA SER A 41 -6.87 -1.88 18.47
C SER A 41 -6.05 -2.77 19.41
N PRO A 42 -5.30 -3.77 18.90
CA PRO A 42 -4.47 -4.62 19.74
C PRO A 42 -3.45 -3.81 20.55
N PRO A 43 -2.95 -4.39 21.67
CA PRO A 43 -2.07 -3.71 22.60
C PRO A 43 -0.85 -3.10 21.88
N PRO A 44 -0.34 -1.95 22.36
CA PRO A 44 0.73 -1.19 21.70
C PRO A 44 2.01 -2.00 21.47
N THR A 45 2.18 -3.14 22.11
CA THR A 45 3.34 -4.03 21.98
C THR A 45 3.39 -4.84 20.69
N ASP A 46 2.28 -5.00 19.95
CA ASP A 46 2.23 -5.77 18.69
C ASP A 46 2.21 -4.89 17.43
N ARG A 47 2.29 -3.56 17.59
CA ARG A 47 2.22 -2.64 16.46
C ARG A 47 3.58 -2.53 15.80
N VAL A 48 3.63 -2.91 14.53
CA VAL A 48 4.84 -2.75 13.72
C VAL A 48 5.06 -1.26 13.44
N SER A 49 6.28 -0.77 13.65
CA SER A 49 6.62 0.63 13.41
C SER A 49 7.08 0.84 11.96
N LEU A 50 6.47 1.78 11.26
CA LEU A 50 6.77 2.07 9.86
C LEU A 50 7.10 3.54 9.64
N LYS A 51 8.13 3.77 8.81
CA LYS A 51 8.50 5.11 8.38
C LYS A 51 7.52 5.61 7.31
N LYS A 52 6.90 6.75 7.58
CA LYS A 52 6.09 7.49 6.59
C LYS A 52 7.02 7.97 5.48
N VAL A 53 6.74 7.58 4.25
CA VAL A 53 7.48 8.03 3.06
C VAL A 53 6.47 8.60 2.08
N SER A 54 6.78 9.78 1.53
CA SER A 54 5.94 10.41 0.50
C SER A 54 5.94 9.53 -0.76
N PRO A 55 4.77 9.05 -1.24
CA PRO A 55 4.67 8.26 -2.47
C PRO A 55 5.19 9.03 -3.69
N THR A 56 5.01 10.35 -3.70
CA THR A 56 5.51 11.24 -4.76
C THR A 56 7.03 11.26 -4.80
N LEU A 57 7.68 11.38 -3.63
CA LEU A 57 9.14 11.35 -3.53
C LEU A 57 9.71 9.99 -3.95
N MET A 58 9.02 8.90 -3.58
CA MET A 58 9.35 7.55 -4.02
C MET A 58 9.23 7.40 -5.54
N GLY A 59 8.20 7.97 -6.16
CA GLY A 59 8.07 8.02 -7.61
C GLY A 59 9.21 8.79 -8.28
N LEU A 60 9.59 9.95 -7.73
CA LEU A 60 10.73 10.73 -8.21
C LEU A 60 12.04 9.94 -8.15
N PHE A 61 12.34 9.28 -7.02
CA PHE A 61 13.54 8.45 -6.90
C PHE A 61 13.51 7.22 -7.80
N ALA A 62 12.33 6.62 -8.04
CA ALA A 62 12.20 5.54 -9.00
C ALA A 62 12.57 6.00 -10.41
N LEU A 63 12.14 7.20 -10.83
CA LEU A 63 12.54 7.75 -12.14
C LEU A 63 14.04 8.09 -12.18
N LEU A 64 14.57 8.75 -11.14
CA LEU A 64 15.97 9.19 -11.08
C LEU A 64 16.97 8.02 -11.09
N THR A 65 16.59 6.88 -10.51
CA THR A 65 17.44 5.69 -10.39
C THR A 65 17.13 4.61 -11.43
N PHE A 66 16.41 4.95 -12.51
CA PHE A 66 16.00 3.99 -13.54
C PHE A 66 15.30 2.74 -12.94
N TYR A 67 14.39 2.95 -12.00
CA TYR A 67 13.62 1.95 -11.26
C TYR A 67 14.40 1.06 -10.28
N ILE A 68 15.72 1.26 -10.09
CA ILE A 68 16.54 0.49 -9.13
C ILE A 68 16.12 0.77 -7.68
N TYR A 69 15.64 1.99 -7.37
CA TYR A 69 15.21 2.35 -6.02
C TYR A 69 14.08 1.46 -5.48
N LEU A 70 13.16 1.00 -6.34
CA LEU A 70 11.99 0.22 -5.90
C LEU A 70 12.34 -1.15 -5.28
N PRO A 71 13.14 -2.02 -5.93
CA PRO A 71 13.59 -3.27 -5.30
C PRO A 71 14.46 -3.03 -4.06
N ALA A 72 15.31 -1.98 -4.07
CA ALA A 72 16.10 -1.62 -2.90
C ALA A 72 15.21 -1.24 -1.71
N TRP A 73 14.19 -0.41 -1.93
CA TRP A 73 13.19 -0.03 -0.94
C TRP A 73 12.48 -1.27 -0.36
N LEU A 74 12.15 -2.25 -1.20
CA LEU A 74 11.50 -3.49 -0.76
C LEU A 74 12.42 -4.33 0.15
N LEU A 75 13.70 -4.47 -0.21
CA LEU A 75 14.69 -5.19 0.58
C LEU A 75 14.86 -4.56 1.97
N LEU A 76 14.95 -3.24 2.04
CA LEU A 76 15.10 -2.49 3.29
C LEU A 76 13.89 -2.66 4.22
N ARG A 77 12.69 -2.87 3.67
CA ARG A 77 11.44 -3.03 4.44
C ARG A 77 10.98 -4.47 4.61
N LYS A 78 11.72 -5.44 4.07
CA LYS A 78 11.36 -6.86 4.11
C LYS A 78 11.10 -7.32 5.54
N LYS A 79 11.99 -6.98 6.48
CA LYS A 79 11.86 -7.37 7.89
C LYS A 79 10.53 -6.90 8.47
N THR A 80 10.16 -5.65 8.21
CA THR A 80 8.91 -5.04 8.68
C THR A 80 7.68 -5.71 8.08
N PHE A 81 7.72 -6.13 6.82
CA PHE A 81 6.63 -6.90 6.19
C PHE A 81 6.51 -8.33 6.72
N ASP A 82 7.64 -8.98 7.00
CA ASP A 82 7.66 -10.33 7.58
C ASP A 82 7.12 -10.31 9.03
N GLU A 83 7.33 -9.22 9.78
CA GLU A 83 6.76 -9.00 11.11
C GLU A 83 5.23 -8.76 11.07
N MET A 84 4.71 -8.05 10.06
CA MET A 84 3.26 -7.83 9.90
C MET A 84 2.46 -9.10 9.64
N ALA A 85 3.01 -10.04 8.85
CA ALA A 85 2.31 -11.27 8.51
C ALA A 85 3.30 -12.45 8.52
N PRO A 86 3.58 -13.05 9.69
CA PRO A 86 4.54 -14.15 9.79
C PRO A 86 4.13 -15.39 8.99
N GLU A 87 2.84 -15.51 8.62
CA GLU A 87 2.30 -16.56 7.76
C GLU A 87 2.56 -16.34 6.25
N LEU A 88 2.84 -15.10 5.82
CA LEU A 88 2.97 -14.69 4.41
C LEU A 88 4.38 -14.17 4.13
N LYS A 89 5.40 -14.94 4.51
CA LYS A 89 6.81 -14.55 4.37
C LYS A 89 7.18 -14.28 2.92
N ILE A 90 7.88 -13.17 2.69
CA ILE A 90 8.45 -12.86 1.39
C ILE A 90 9.79 -13.60 1.30
N ASN A 91 9.90 -14.57 0.38
CA ASN A 91 11.18 -15.24 0.14
C ASN A 91 12.23 -14.18 -0.28
N VAL A 92 13.35 -14.12 0.45
CA VAL A 92 14.49 -13.20 0.23
C VAL A 92 14.94 -13.19 -1.22
N PHE A 93 14.84 -14.34 -1.88
CA PHE A 93 15.27 -14.50 -3.26
C PHE A 93 14.50 -13.60 -4.24
N LEU A 94 13.19 -13.38 -4.04
CA LEU A 94 12.39 -12.63 -5.02
C LEU A 94 12.80 -11.15 -5.11
N PRO A 95 12.89 -10.39 -4.00
CA PRO A 95 13.37 -9.00 -4.03
C PRO A 95 14.81 -8.87 -4.55
N TRP A 96 15.70 -9.82 -4.22
CA TRP A 96 17.07 -9.85 -4.74
C TRP A 96 17.11 -10.11 -6.24
N LEU A 97 16.33 -11.06 -6.73
CA LEU A 97 16.21 -11.35 -8.15
C LEU A 97 15.70 -10.10 -8.90
N LEU A 98 14.70 -9.39 -8.36
CA LEU A 98 14.22 -8.15 -8.95
C LEU A 98 15.32 -7.09 -9.02
N LEU A 99 16.10 -6.92 -7.96
CA LEU A 99 17.23 -5.99 -7.93
C LEU A 99 18.29 -6.34 -8.98
N ILE A 100 18.67 -7.61 -9.08
CA ILE A 100 19.68 -8.07 -10.04
C ILE A 100 19.20 -7.83 -11.47
N ILE A 101 17.93 -8.14 -11.77
CA ILE A 101 17.36 -7.93 -13.11
C ILE A 101 17.32 -6.43 -13.47
N THR A 102 16.91 -5.56 -12.55
CA THR A 102 16.86 -4.11 -12.83
C THR A 102 18.24 -3.50 -12.98
N VAL A 103 19.21 -3.90 -12.16
CA VAL A 103 20.61 -3.48 -12.29
C VAL A 103 21.18 -3.98 -13.61
N LEU A 104 21.01 -5.27 -13.94
CA LEU A 104 21.51 -5.82 -15.20
C LEU A 104 20.89 -5.13 -16.42
N SER A 105 19.58 -4.84 -16.36
CA SER A 105 18.90 -4.07 -17.41
C SER A 105 19.48 -2.66 -17.57
N ALA A 106 19.77 -1.97 -16.47
CA ALA A 106 20.37 -0.64 -16.51
C ALA A 106 21.81 -0.68 -17.06
N VAL A 107 22.62 -1.65 -16.65
CA VAL A 107 24.01 -1.79 -17.12
C VAL A 107 24.05 -2.15 -18.61
N ILE A 108 23.23 -3.09 -19.08
CA ILE A 108 23.14 -3.46 -20.50
C ILE A 108 22.73 -2.26 -21.35
N ARG A 109 21.89 -1.37 -20.84
CA ARG A 109 21.47 -0.15 -21.55
C ARG A 109 22.56 0.93 -21.53
N SER A 110 23.43 0.96 -20.51
CA SER A 110 24.46 1.99 -20.34
C SER A 110 25.79 1.65 -21.03
N ASP A 111 26.16 0.37 -21.13
CA ASP A 111 27.45 -0.06 -21.67
C ASP A 111 27.27 -1.00 -22.86
N SER A 112 27.73 -0.58 -24.02
CA SER A 112 27.65 -1.34 -25.28
C SER A 112 28.63 -2.51 -25.36
N ASN A 113 29.65 -2.55 -24.50
CA ASN A 113 30.74 -3.53 -24.60
C ASN A 113 30.53 -4.79 -23.73
N LEU A 114 29.52 -4.81 -22.86
CA LEU A 114 29.40 -5.85 -21.83
C LEU A 114 29.06 -7.24 -22.38
N LEU A 115 28.31 -7.31 -23.48
CA LEU A 115 27.85 -8.59 -24.06
C LEU A 115 28.68 -9.06 -25.26
N ASN A 116 29.56 -8.21 -25.81
CA ASN A 116 30.44 -8.49 -26.96
C ASN A 116 29.79 -9.38 -28.04
N LEU A 117 28.56 -9.01 -28.46
CA LEU A 117 27.74 -9.78 -29.38
C LEU A 117 27.98 -9.35 -30.83
N SER A 118 27.88 -10.31 -31.76
CA SER A 118 28.11 -10.13 -33.21
C SER A 118 27.12 -9.19 -33.93
N ASN A 119 26.14 -8.61 -33.21
CA ASN A 119 25.23 -7.54 -33.65
C ASN A 119 24.75 -6.77 -32.41
N PRO A 120 25.54 -5.80 -31.92
CA PRO A 120 25.38 -5.28 -30.56
C PRO A 120 24.07 -4.54 -30.34
N GLU A 121 23.56 -3.80 -31.34
CA GLU A 121 22.37 -2.95 -31.16
C GLU A 121 21.07 -3.75 -31.05
N PHE A 122 20.78 -4.63 -32.02
CA PHE A 122 19.51 -5.38 -32.05
C PHE A 122 19.38 -6.35 -30.89
N HIS A 123 20.44 -7.11 -30.59
CA HIS A 123 20.40 -8.05 -29.48
C HIS A 123 20.35 -7.34 -28.12
N ARG A 124 21.02 -6.20 -27.96
CA ARG A 124 20.96 -5.41 -26.72
C ARG A 124 19.54 -4.93 -26.44
N GLU A 125 18.85 -4.35 -27.42
CA GLU A 125 17.47 -3.87 -27.22
C GLU A 125 16.50 -5.03 -26.94
N ALA A 126 16.68 -6.18 -27.61
CA ALA A 126 15.88 -7.38 -27.33
C ALA A 126 16.10 -7.88 -25.90
N TRP A 127 17.35 -8.05 -25.47
CA TRP A 127 17.70 -8.48 -24.10
C TRP A 127 17.22 -7.49 -23.05
N ALA A 128 17.40 -6.19 -23.28
CA ALA A 128 16.90 -5.14 -22.39
C ALA A 128 15.37 -5.19 -22.28
N GLY A 129 14.68 -5.42 -23.40
CA GLY A 129 13.22 -5.62 -23.44
C GLY A 129 12.79 -6.85 -22.63
N TYR A 130 13.42 -8.01 -22.82
CA TYR A 130 13.09 -9.22 -22.06
C TYR A 130 13.30 -9.04 -20.55
N LEU A 131 14.42 -8.44 -20.15
CA LEU A 131 14.70 -8.13 -18.74
C LEU A 131 13.69 -7.14 -18.16
N PHE A 132 13.29 -6.14 -18.95
CA PHE A 132 12.25 -5.19 -18.55
C PHE A 132 10.91 -5.91 -18.31
N PHE A 133 10.44 -6.75 -19.23
CA PHE A 133 9.20 -7.51 -19.04
C PHE A 133 9.30 -8.48 -17.86
N ALA A 134 10.42 -9.19 -17.70
CA ALA A 134 10.65 -10.06 -16.55
C ALA A 134 10.58 -9.27 -15.22
N SER A 135 11.19 -8.08 -15.17
CA SER A 135 11.13 -7.20 -14.01
C SER A 135 9.71 -6.71 -13.71
N LEU A 136 8.93 -6.38 -14.74
CA LEU A 136 7.53 -5.96 -14.59
C LEU A 136 6.64 -7.09 -14.04
N ILE A 137 6.79 -8.30 -14.57
CA ILE A 137 6.05 -9.48 -14.10
C ILE A 137 6.40 -9.76 -12.64
N LEU A 138 7.70 -9.80 -12.31
CA LEU A 138 8.17 -10.08 -10.95
C LEU A 138 7.73 -8.99 -9.96
N SER A 139 7.82 -7.72 -10.36
CA SER A 139 7.35 -6.58 -9.56
C SER A 139 5.84 -6.64 -9.31
N THR A 140 5.07 -7.04 -10.33
CA THR A 140 3.61 -7.22 -10.19
C THR A 140 3.30 -8.33 -9.19
N ILE A 141 3.95 -9.50 -9.29
CA ILE A 141 3.80 -10.61 -8.34
C ILE A 141 4.12 -10.15 -6.91
N LEU A 142 5.23 -9.44 -6.73
CA LEU A 142 5.63 -8.91 -5.43
C LEU A 142 4.63 -7.89 -4.88
N THR A 143 4.10 -7.01 -5.73
CA THR A 143 3.07 -6.05 -5.35
C THR A 143 1.80 -6.76 -4.84
N PHE A 144 1.33 -7.80 -5.54
CA PHE A 144 0.18 -8.57 -5.08
C PHE A 144 0.45 -9.32 -3.79
N ARG A 145 1.68 -9.82 -3.57
CA ARG A 145 2.06 -10.43 -2.29
C ARG A 145 2.03 -9.41 -1.16
N LEU A 146 2.62 -8.23 -1.35
CA LEU A 146 2.59 -7.14 -0.37
C LEU A 146 1.16 -6.72 -0.05
N ARG A 147 0.33 -6.55 -1.08
CA ARG A 147 -1.09 -6.26 -0.91
C ARG A 147 -1.81 -7.28 -0.03
N ARG A 148 -1.52 -8.58 -0.19
CA ARG A 148 -2.09 -9.63 0.67
C ARG A 148 -1.60 -9.53 2.12
N ILE A 149 -0.31 -9.26 2.32
CA ILE A 149 0.29 -9.04 3.65
C ILE A 149 -0.40 -7.87 4.36
N LEU A 150 -0.49 -6.71 3.68
CA LEU A 150 -1.12 -5.51 4.22
C LEU A 150 -2.58 -5.74 4.62
N ARG A 151 -3.33 -6.49 3.82
CA ARG A 151 -4.73 -6.81 4.13
C ARG A 151 -4.89 -7.81 5.27
N SER A 152 -4.03 -8.83 5.32
CA SER A 152 -4.01 -9.78 6.44
C SER A 152 -3.75 -9.02 7.75
N TYR A 153 -2.75 -8.12 7.75
CA TYR A 153 -2.43 -7.29 8.91
C TYR A 153 -3.60 -6.36 9.30
N ALA A 154 -4.20 -5.66 8.33
CA ALA A 154 -5.35 -4.78 8.58
C ALA A 154 -6.55 -5.54 9.18
N ALA A 155 -6.85 -6.74 8.66
CA ALA A 155 -7.94 -7.58 9.16
C ALA A 155 -7.68 -8.15 10.57
N LYS A 156 -6.41 -8.32 10.96
CA LYS A 156 -6.04 -8.71 12.32
C LYS A 156 -6.13 -7.56 13.32
N MET A 157 -5.82 -6.34 12.86
CA MET A 157 -5.76 -5.14 13.70
C MET A 157 -7.14 -4.49 13.91
N ASP A 158 -8.06 -4.63 12.96
CA ASP A 158 -9.45 -4.22 13.09
C ASP A 158 -10.38 -5.33 12.56
N PRO A 159 -11.28 -5.88 13.40
CA PRO A 159 -12.23 -6.91 12.99
C PRO A 159 -13.31 -6.37 12.03
N SER A 160 -13.41 -5.05 11.82
CA SER A 160 -14.32 -4.49 10.84
C SER A 160 -13.89 -4.85 9.41
N PRO A 161 -14.81 -5.30 8.53
CA PRO A 161 -14.50 -5.56 7.13
C PRO A 161 -14.13 -4.28 6.36
N TYR A 162 -14.31 -3.10 6.97
CA TYR A 162 -14.02 -1.81 6.37
C TYR A 162 -12.52 -1.49 6.34
N ALA A 163 -11.75 -1.81 7.39
CA ALA A 163 -10.32 -1.54 7.42
C ALA A 163 -9.55 -2.33 6.35
N ALA A 164 -9.84 -3.62 6.18
CA ALA A 164 -9.21 -4.45 5.16
C ALA A 164 -9.57 -4.01 3.72
N ASN A 165 -10.76 -3.45 3.53
CA ASN A 165 -11.23 -2.95 2.23
C ASN A 165 -10.70 -1.54 1.90
N LEU A 166 -10.37 -0.73 2.92
CA LEU A 166 -9.71 0.57 2.74
C LEU A 166 -8.30 0.38 2.17
N VAL A 167 -7.60 -0.67 2.60
CA VAL A 167 -6.22 -0.97 2.21
C VAL A 167 -6.16 -1.63 0.84
N ALA A 168 -5.48 -0.94 -0.08
CA ALA A 168 -5.22 -1.40 -1.44
C ALA A 168 -6.50 -1.81 -2.20
N ARG A 169 -7.60 -1.04 -2.12
CA ARG A 169 -8.92 -1.38 -2.70
C ARG A 169 -8.86 -1.75 -4.18
N SER A 170 -8.07 -1.04 -4.98
CA SER A 170 -8.10 -1.16 -6.44
C SER A 170 -7.03 -2.11 -6.99
N VAL A 171 -7.45 -3.10 -7.76
CA VAL A 171 -6.55 -4.00 -8.54
C VAL A 171 -5.81 -3.22 -9.60
N LEU A 172 -6.52 -2.36 -10.33
CA LEU A 172 -5.95 -1.54 -11.39
C LEU A 172 -4.79 -0.67 -10.87
N TRP A 173 -5.00 0.02 -9.75
CA TRP A 173 -3.96 0.88 -9.17
C TRP A 173 -2.75 0.09 -8.65
N SER A 174 -2.95 -1.17 -8.22
CA SER A 174 -1.82 -2.04 -7.84
C SER A 174 -0.96 -2.43 -9.04
N VAL A 175 -1.55 -2.61 -10.22
CA VAL A 175 -0.78 -2.94 -11.43
C VAL A 175 -0.08 -1.71 -12.00
N LEU A 176 -0.78 -0.56 -12.05
CA LEU A 176 -0.23 0.66 -12.63
C LEU A 176 0.85 1.32 -11.77
N LEU A 177 0.61 1.45 -10.46
CA LEU A 177 1.50 2.19 -9.55
C LEU A 177 2.38 1.27 -8.70
N GLN A 178 2.15 -0.05 -8.70
CA GLN A 178 2.98 -1.07 -8.07
C GLN A 178 3.40 -0.71 -6.64
N PHE A 179 4.70 -0.66 -6.34
CA PHE A 179 5.22 -0.33 -5.00
C PHE A 179 4.83 1.06 -4.50
N ILE A 180 4.60 2.04 -5.38
CA ILE A 180 4.14 3.38 -4.99
C ILE A 180 2.75 3.29 -4.36
N TYR A 181 1.87 2.46 -4.93
CA TYR A 181 0.54 2.23 -4.38
C TYR A 181 0.58 1.52 -3.03
N ILE A 182 1.52 0.59 -2.85
CA ILE A 182 1.74 -0.08 -1.57
C ILE A 182 2.20 0.94 -0.52
N GLN A 183 3.16 1.82 -0.85
CA GLN A 183 3.59 2.88 0.08
C GLN A 183 2.46 3.84 0.43
N HIS A 184 1.60 4.20 -0.53
CA HIS A 184 0.40 4.99 -0.24
C HIS A 184 -0.55 4.24 0.72
N SER A 185 -0.77 2.95 0.50
CA SER A 185 -1.61 2.12 1.38
C SER A 185 -1.02 1.98 2.79
N ILE A 186 0.31 1.93 2.92
CA ILE A 186 1.00 2.00 4.21
C ILE A 186 0.74 3.34 4.91
N ASN A 187 0.77 4.45 4.17
CA ASN A 187 0.52 5.76 4.76
C ASN A 187 -0.92 5.87 5.28
N LEU A 188 -1.91 5.29 4.58
CA LEU A 188 -3.29 5.20 5.07
C LEU A 188 -3.40 4.35 6.35
N LEU A 189 -2.62 3.27 6.48
CA LEU A 189 -2.55 2.47 7.71
C LEU A 189 -1.97 3.26 8.88
N ILE A 190 -0.96 4.09 8.63
CA ILE A 190 -0.38 4.98 9.64
C ILE A 190 -1.39 6.07 10.05
N GLU A 191 -2.08 6.67 9.08
CA GLU A 191 -3.07 7.75 9.33
C GLU A 191 -4.32 7.25 10.06
N SER A 192 -4.70 5.99 9.87
CA SER A 192 -5.78 5.33 10.63
C SER A 192 -5.37 4.83 12.01
N GLY A 193 -4.10 5.00 12.41
CA GLY A 193 -3.60 4.57 13.72
C GLY A 193 -3.39 3.07 13.89
N LEU A 194 -3.54 2.29 12.81
CA LEU A 194 -3.33 0.83 12.79
C LEU A 194 -1.85 0.42 12.82
N VAL A 195 -0.95 1.37 12.58
CA VAL A 195 0.50 1.18 12.51
C VAL A 195 1.18 2.34 13.24
N GLU A 196 2.19 2.04 14.05
CA GLU A 196 2.96 3.09 14.73
C GLU A 196 3.91 3.81 13.75
N ARG A 197 3.96 5.12 13.84
CA ARG A 197 4.86 5.95 13.03
C ARG A 197 6.25 5.96 13.66
N THR A 198 7.27 5.54 12.92
CA THR A 198 8.65 5.88 13.29
C THR A 198 8.96 7.32 12.90
N VAL A 199 9.57 8.06 13.83
CA VAL A 199 10.06 9.43 13.63
C VAL A 199 11.25 9.43 12.69
#